data_AF-A0A6V7LT87-F1
#
_entry.id   AF-A0A6V7LT87-F1
#
_cell.length_a   1.000
_cell.length_b   1.000
_cell.length_c   1.000
_cell.angle_alpha   90.00
_cell.angle_beta   90.00
_cell.angle_gamma   90.00
#
_symmetry.space_group_name_H-M   'P 1'
#
loop_
_entity.id
_entity.type
_entity.pdbx_description
1 polymer ?
#
loop_
_entity_poly.entity_id
_entity_poly.type
_entity_poly.pdbx_seq_one_letter_code
_entity_poly.pdbx_strand_id
1 'polypeptide(L)'
;LSSCVEALQSLLYPFSWPHTFIPVLPDIEGLSEILGAPPPFVIGILKGKTGMTAQVGSIQDGIVVDLDTSKVLHAVGDESSILPKRLQEGIRSALQLVSSNTKDGDDIRNFLVSEAFLRVFVETCAHLDGHLVAQQDGKIIFQ
;
A
#
# COMPACT_ATOMS: atom_id res chain seq x y z
N LEU A 1 0.55 9.29 11.51
CA LEU A 1 -0.57 8.51 10.94
C LEU A 1 -0.94 8.99 9.54
N SER A 2 -1.53 10.18 9.36
CA SER A 2 -1.95 10.68 8.04
C SER A 2 -0.84 10.61 6.99
N SER A 3 0.36 11.12 7.30
CA SER A 3 1.52 11.06 6.40
C SER A 3 1.93 9.63 6.02
N CYS A 4 1.77 8.65 6.91
CA CYS A 4 2.07 7.25 6.60
C CYS A 4 1.04 6.68 5.62
N VAL A 5 -0.24 7.02 5.81
CA VAL A 5 -1.30 6.58 4.90
C VAL A 5 -1.13 7.23 3.53
N GLU A 6 -0.91 8.55 3.46
CA GLU A 6 -0.60 9.30 2.23
C GLU A 6 0.66 8.78 1.52
N ALA A 7 1.68 8.36 2.30
CA ALA A 7 2.86 7.74 1.72
C ALA A 7 2.51 6.43 1.00
N LEU A 8 1.59 5.60 1.51
CA LEU A 8 1.14 4.40 0.80
C LEU A 8 0.54 4.75 -0.56
N GLN A 9 -0.31 5.78 -0.64
CA GLN A 9 -0.85 6.26 -1.91
C GLN A 9 0.27 6.71 -2.87
N SER A 10 1.26 7.44 -2.36
CA SER A 10 2.39 7.91 -3.17
C SER A 10 3.27 6.76 -3.68
N LEU A 11 3.45 5.72 -2.86
CA LEU A 11 4.22 4.53 -3.23
C LEU A 11 3.53 3.67 -4.28
N LEU A 12 2.24 3.89 -4.57
CA LEU A 12 1.53 3.20 -5.67
C LEU A 12 1.86 3.78 -7.05
N TYR A 13 2.54 4.93 -7.14
CA TYR A 13 2.90 5.55 -8.41
C TYR A 13 3.57 4.52 -9.38
N PRO A 14 3.13 4.43 -10.65
CA PRO A 14 2.25 5.36 -11.38
C PRO A 14 0.74 5.14 -11.20
N PHE A 15 0.33 4.17 -10.38
CA PHE A 15 -1.06 3.88 -10.09
C PHE A 15 -1.59 4.70 -8.91
N SER A 16 -2.90 4.66 -8.75
CA SER A 16 -3.60 5.24 -7.60
C SER A 16 -4.52 4.19 -6.99
N TRP A 17 -4.71 4.26 -5.67
CA TRP A 17 -5.75 3.47 -5.02
C TRP A 17 -7.13 3.95 -5.50
N PRO A 18 -7.97 3.07 -6.08
CA PRO A 18 -9.23 3.50 -6.68
C PRO A 18 -10.41 3.46 -5.69
N HIS A 19 -10.21 2.98 -4.46
CA HIS A 19 -11.27 2.77 -3.48
C HIS A 19 -11.16 3.72 -2.28
N THR A 20 -11.96 3.49 -1.24
CA THR A 20 -12.02 4.33 -0.04
C THR A 20 -10.62 4.47 0.59
N PHE A 21 -10.20 5.72 0.73
CA PHE A 21 -8.92 6.10 1.29
C PHE A 21 -9.13 7.22 2.32
N ILE A 22 -8.95 6.91 3.59
CA ILE A 22 -9.22 7.82 4.71
C ILE A 22 -7.96 7.92 5.57
N PRO A 23 -7.11 8.95 5.38
CA PRO A 23 -5.84 9.08 6.10
C PRO A 23 -5.97 9.08 7.62
N VAL A 24 -7.06 9.63 8.14
CA VAL A 24 -7.45 9.58 9.54
C VAL A 24 -8.95 9.46 9.60
N LEU A 25 -9.47 8.34 10.13
CA LEU A 25 -10.89 8.15 10.34
C LEU A 25 -11.40 9.26 11.29
N PRO A 26 -12.42 10.05 10.92
CA PRO A 26 -13.07 10.98 11.84
C PRO A 26 -13.62 10.28 13.09
N ASP A 27 -13.74 11.01 14.20
CA ASP A 27 -14.36 10.52 15.44
C ASP A 27 -15.82 10.94 15.48
N ILE A 28 -16.62 10.30 14.64
CA ILE A 28 -18.07 10.50 14.56
C ILE A 28 -18.77 9.16 14.80
N GLU A 29 -19.91 9.21 15.47
CA GLU A 29 -20.73 8.04 15.77
C GLU A 29 -21.14 7.31 14.49
N GLY A 30 -21.10 5.96 14.51
CA GLY A 30 -21.49 5.10 13.38
C GLY A 30 -20.45 4.94 12.27
N LEU A 31 -19.47 5.84 12.14
CA LEU A 31 -18.50 5.75 11.02
C LEU A 31 -17.56 4.53 11.14
N SER A 32 -17.40 3.97 12.34
CA SER A 32 -16.56 2.79 12.51
C SER A 32 -17.16 1.51 11.91
N GLU A 33 -18.44 1.51 11.51
CA GLU A 33 -19.07 0.45 10.72
C GLU A 33 -18.40 0.26 9.35
N ILE A 34 -17.71 1.29 8.83
CA ILE A 34 -16.97 1.21 7.56
C ILE A 34 -15.89 0.12 7.58
N LEU A 35 -15.40 -0.26 8.76
CA LEU A 35 -14.40 -1.33 8.90
C LEU A 35 -14.98 -2.72 8.56
N GLY A 36 -16.30 -2.87 8.56
CA GLY A 36 -17.00 -4.06 8.08
C GLY A 36 -17.44 -3.98 6.62
N ALA A 37 -17.05 -2.93 5.88
CA ALA A 37 -17.47 -2.77 4.50
C ALA A 37 -16.82 -3.83 3.59
N PRO A 38 -17.59 -4.46 2.66
CA PRO A 38 -17.06 -5.40 1.68
C PRO A 38 -16.00 -4.85 0.70
N PRO A 39 -16.07 -3.60 0.20
CA PRO A 39 -15.05 -3.09 -0.71
C PRO A 39 -13.72 -2.84 0.01
N PRO A 40 -12.59 -2.95 -0.69
CA PRO A 40 -11.29 -2.72 -0.08
C PRO A 40 -11.14 -1.24 0.32
N PHE A 41 -10.44 -1.00 1.43
CA PHE A 41 -10.20 0.35 1.94
C PHE A 41 -8.80 0.49 2.54
N VAL A 42 -8.30 1.72 2.59
CA VAL A 42 -7.12 2.11 3.37
C VAL A 42 -7.56 3.18 4.35
N ILE A 43 -7.48 2.88 5.66
CA ILE A 43 -7.97 3.77 6.71
C ILE A 43 -6.93 3.89 7.82
N GLY A 44 -6.58 5.13 8.17
CA GLY A 44 -5.78 5.42 9.35
C GLY A 44 -6.65 5.55 10.60
N ILE A 45 -6.29 4.86 11.67
CA ILE A 45 -7.05 4.85 12.92
C ILE A 45 -6.16 5.33 14.07
N LEU A 46 -6.62 6.35 14.82
CA LEU A 46 -5.93 6.81 16.02
C LEU A 46 -6.23 5.88 17.21
N LYS A 47 -5.18 5.51 17.95
CA LYS A 47 -5.33 4.78 19.22
C LYS A 47 -6.02 5.67 20.26
N GLY A 48 -6.81 5.04 21.14
CA GLY A 48 -7.56 5.73 22.19
C GLY A 48 -9.01 6.05 21.82
N LYS A 49 -9.43 5.77 20.58
CA LYS A 49 -10.85 5.77 20.22
C LYS A 49 -11.58 4.62 20.90
N THR A 50 -12.63 4.93 21.65
CA THR A 50 -13.45 3.94 22.35
C THR A 50 -14.11 2.98 21.35
N GLY A 51 -14.13 1.68 21.66
CA GLY A 51 -14.72 0.65 20.79
C GLY A 51 -13.88 0.25 19.55
N MET A 52 -12.91 1.07 19.15
CA MET A 52 -12.15 0.86 17.92
C MET A 52 -11.21 -0.35 17.98
N THR A 53 -10.61 -0.64 19.14
CA THR A 53 -9.76 -1.82 19.34
C THR A 53 -10.53 -3.12 19.10
N ALA A 54 -11.79 -3.19 19.53
CA ALA A 54 -12.64 -4.37 19.33
C ALA A 54 -13.01 -4.54 17.85
N GLN A 55 -13.32 -3.45 17.16
CA GLN A 55 -13.67 -3.48 15.73
C GLN A 55 -12.47 -3.79 14.83
N VAL A 56 -11.29 -3.22 15.12
CA VAL A 56 -10.04 -3.59 14.43
C VAL A 56 -9.71 -5.07 14.63
N GLY A 57 -9.95 -5.62 15.83
CA GLY A 57 -9.79 -7.05 16.10
C GLY A 57 -10.79 -7.96 15.38
N SER A 58 -11.84 -7.40 14.77
CA SER A 58 -12.84 -8.16 14.01
C SER A 58 -12.58 -8.19 12.49
N ILE A 59 -11.58 -7.45 12.01
CA ILE A 59 -11.17 -7.47 10.60
C ILE A 59 -10.60 -8.86 10.28
N GLN A 60 -11.27 -9.61 9.41
CA GLN A 60 -10.80 -10.94 8.97
C GLN A 60 -10.07 -10.87 7.62
N ASP A 61 -10.62 -10.10 6.67
CA ASP A 61 -10.11 -10.00 5.31
C ASP A 61 -9.36 -8.66 5.10
N GLY A 62 -8.21 -8.52 5.75
CA GLY A 62 -7.41 -7.30 5.62
C GLY A 62 -6.07 -7.37 6.35
N ILE A 63 -5.32 -6.27 6.27
CA ILE A 63 -4.04 -6.12 6.97
C ILE A 63 -4.16 -4.99 7.99
N VAL A 64 -3.78 -5.26 9.23
CA VAL A 64 -3.78 -4.27 10.31
C VAL A 64 -2.36 -4.09 10.81
N VAL A 65 -1.87 -2.83 10.81
CA VAL A 65 -0.52 -2.49 11.27
C VAL A 65 -0.60 -1.48 12.40
N ASP A 66 0.06 -1.80 13.51
CA ASP A 66 0.32 -0.86 14.59
C ASP A 66 1.61 -0.09 14.31
N LEU A 67 1.46 1.19 13.96
CA LEU A 67 2.58 2.07 13.63
C LEU A 67 3.44 2.44 14.85
N ASP A 68 2.90 2.44 16.06
CA ASP A 68 3.69 2.80 17.25
C ASP A 68 4.63 1.66 17.65
N THR A 69 4.20 0.42 17.43
CA THR A 69 4.99 -0.78 17.76
C THR A 69 5.67 -1.40 16.54
N SER A 70 5.40 -0.88 15.34
CA SER A 70 5.86 -1.43 14.05
C SER A 70 5.52 -2.91 13.88
N LYS A 71 4.34 -3.32 14.35
CA LYS A 71 3.87 -4.71 14.28
C LYS A 71 2.67 -4.87 13.38
N VAL A 72 2.67 -5.94 12.60
CA VAL A 72 1.47 -6.42 11.90
C VAL A 72 0.63 -7.15 12.95
N LEU A 73 -0.57 -6.62 13.23
CA LEU A 73 -1.52 -7.19 14.18
C LEU A 73 -2.39 -8.28 13.52
N HIS A 74 -2.70 -8.08 12.24
CA HIS A 74 -3.51 -9.00 11.44
C HIS A 74 -3.02 -9.01 9.99
N ALA A 75 -3.07 -10.18 9.36
CA ALA A 75 -2.66 -10.45 8.00
C ALA A 75 -3.56 -11.56 7.41
N VAL A 76 -3.70 -11.59 6.09
CA VAL A 76 -4.49 -12.58 5.36
C VAL A 76 -3.71 -13.89 5.22
N GLY A 77 -2.38 -13.82 5.13
CA GLY A 77 -1.47 -14.96 5.09
C GLY A 77 -0.92 -15.32 3.71
N ASP A 78 -1.41 -14.67 2.65
CA ASP A 78 -0.95 -14.86 1.27
C ASP A 78 0.09 -13.82 0.82
N GLU A 79 0.49 -12.88 1.70
CA GLU A 79 1.32 -11.73 1.36
C GLU A 79 2.69 -12.13 0.80
N SER A 80 3.21 -13.29 1.22
CA SER A 80 4.47 -13.85 0.72
C SER A 80 4.39 -14.40 -0.70
N SER A 81 3.20 -14.48 -1.29
CA SER A 81 2.96 -15.05 -2.62
C SER A 81 2.48 -14.01 -3.65
N ILE A 82 2.10 -12.81 -3.22
CA ILE A 82 1.57 -11.73 -4.07
C ILE A 82 2.58 -11.32 -5.16
N LEU A 83 3.86 -11.18 -4.78
CA LEU A 83 4.92 -10.80 -5.71
C LEU A 83 5.83 -12.00 -6.03
N PRO A 84 6.39 -12.11 -7.25
CA PRO A 84 7.48 -13.03 -7.53
C PRO A 84 8.66 -12.86 -6.56
N LYS A 85 9.25 -13.98 -6.09
CA LYS A 85 10.35 -13.98 -5.10
C LYS A 85 11.49 -13.01 -5.44
N ARG A 86 11.88 -12.97 -6.71
CA ARG A 86 12.94 -12.07 -7.20
C ARG A 86 12.62 -10.59 -6.92
N LEU A 87 11.36 -10.16 -7.11
CA LEU A 87 10.95 -8.79 -6.83
C LEU A 87 10.91 -8.51 -5.33
N GLN A 88 10.43 -9.48 -4.53
CA GLN A 88 10.45 -9.37 -3.06
C GLN A 88 11.87 -9.19 -2.50
N GLU A 89 12.81 -9.99 -2.97
CA GLU A 89 14.22 -9.91 -2.57
C GLU A 89 14.85 -8.58 -3.03
N GLY A 90 14.54 -8.15 -4.25
CA GLY A 90 15.02 -6.88 -4.81
C GLY A 90 14.58 -5.67 -4.00
N ILE A 91 13.27 -5.51 -3.77
CA ILE A 91 12.75 -4.36 -3.01
C ILE A 91 13.23 -4.41 -1.55
N ARG A 92 13.28 -5.60 -0.92
CA ARG A 92 13.78 -5.74 0.45
C ARG A 92 15.23 -5.28 0.56
N SER A 93 16.08 -5.71 -0.38
CA SER A 93 17.49 -5.32 -0.40
C SER A 93 17.65 -3.81 -0.62
N ALA A 94 16.88 -3.22 -1.54
CA ALA A 94 16.89 -1.78 -1.80
C ALA A 94 16.49 -0.99 -0.55
N LEU A 95 15.39 -1.35 0.11
CA LEU A 95 14.93 -0.67 1.32
C LEU A 95 15.94 -0.81 2.48
N GLN A 96 16.56 -1.98 2.65
CA GLN A 96 17.62 -2.18 3.64
C GLN A 96 18.83 -1.27 3.40
N LEU A 97 19.25 -1.10 2.14
CA LEU A 97 20.33 -0.17 1.77
C LEU A 97 19.95 1.27 2.09
N VAL A 98 18.72 1.68 1.79
CA VAL A 98 18.23 3.02 2.11
C VAL A 98 18.25 3.25 3.62
N SER A 99 17.71 2.32 4.42
CA SER A 99 17.72 2.42 5.88
C SER A 99 19.11 2.46 6.49
N SER A 100 20.11 1.80 5.86
CA SER A 100 21.48 1.77 6.37
C SER A 100 22.30 3.02 6.02
N ASN A 101 21.96 3.70 4.92
CA ASN A 101 22.78 4.77 4.34
C ASN A 101 22.15 6.17 4.45
N THR A 102 20.91 6.29 4.93
CA THR A 102 20.20 7.57 5.06
C THR A 102 19.71 7.78 6.48
N LYS A 103 19.44 9.05 6.83
CA LYS A 103 18.83 9.42 8.13
C LYS A 103 17.37 9.79 7.93
N ASP A 104 16.59 9.75 9.02
CA ASP A 104 15.24 10.28 9.02
C ASP A 104 15.23 11.75 8.59
N GLY A 105 14.34 12.10 7.65
CA GLY A 105 14.18 13.47 7.14
C GLY A 105 15.12 13.87 6.00
N ASP A 106 15.95 12.96 5.49
CA ASP A 106 16.72 13.19 4.26
C ASP A 106 15.80 13.09 3.04
N ASP A 107 15.70 14.15 2.22
CA ASP A 107 14.91 14.14 0.98
C ASP A 107 15.36 13.02 0.03
N ILE A 108 16.65 12.68 0.08
CA ILE A 108 17.24 11.57 -0.70
C ILE A 108 16.60 10.24 -0.30
N ARG A 109 16.29 10.06 0.99
CA ARG A 109 15.65 8.82 1.46
C ARG A 109 14.31 8.59 0.78
N ASN A 110 13.46 9.63 0.75
CA ASN A 110 12.14 9.52 0.16
C ASN A 110 12.23 9.23 -1.34
N PHE A 111 13.16 9.88 -2.05
CA PHE A 111 13.43 9.59 -3.45
C PHE A 111 13.83 8.11 -3.67
N LEU A 112 14.79 7.61 -2.89
CA LEU A 112 15.27 6.23 -3.03
C LEU A 112 14.19 5.18 -2.66
N VAL A 113 13.35 5.46 -1.65
CA VAL A 113 12.20 4.59 -1.34
C VAL A 113 11.22 4.59 -2.51
N SER A 114 10.85 5.75 -3.04
CA SER A 114 9.95 5.85 -4.19
C SER A 114 10.49 5.11 -5.42
N GLU A 115 11.78 5.27 -5.73
CA GLU A 115 12.45 4.55 -6.83
C GLU A 115 12.40 3.02 -6.64
N ALA A 116 12.59 2.54 -5.41
CA ALA A 116 12.52 1.11 -5.11
C ALA A 116 11.13 0.53 -5.40
N PHE A 117 10.06 1.26 -5.06
CA PHE A 117 8.68 0.84 -5.34
C PHE A 117 8.32 0.99 -6.82
N LEU A 118 8.68 2.11 -7.45
CA LEU A 118 8.45 2.34 -8.88
C LEU A 118 9.06 1.22 -9.73
N ARG A 119 10.28 0.78 -9.38
CA ARG A 119 10.95 -0.32 -10.06
C ARG A 119 10.15 -1.63 -10.00
N VAL A 120 9.45 -1.93 -8.90
CA VAL A 120 8.57 -3.11 -8.83
C VAL A 120 7.45 -3.02 -9.85
N PHE A 121 6.80 -1.86 -9.98
CA PHE A 121 5.75 -1.67 -10.99
C PHE A 121 6.29 -1.75 -12.41
N VAL A 122 7.43 -1.12 -12.69
CA VAL A 122 8.07 -1.21 -14.01
C VAL A 122 8.38 -2.65 -14.35
N GLU A 123 9.01 -3.42 -13.45
CA GLU A 123 9.36 -4.82 -13.71
C GLU A 123 8.11 -5.72 -13.83
N THR A 124 7.06 -5.43 -13.06
CA THR A 124 5.80 -6.18 -13.12
C THR A 124 5.02 -5.86 -14.39
N CYS A 125 5.04 -4.62 -14.86
CA CYS A 125 4.28 -4.14 -16.01
C CYS A 125 5.10 -4.09 -17.32
N ALA A 126 6.38 -4.43 -17.30
CA ALA A 126 7.27 -4.32 -18.47
C ALA A 126 6.81 -5.15 -19.68
N HIS A 127 6.00 -6.19 -19.46
CA HIS A 127 5.50 -7.06 -20.51
C HIS A 127 4.18 -6.58 -21.12
N LEU A 128 3.57 -5.50 -20.60
CA LEU A 128 2.28 -5.00 -21.08
C LEU A 128 2.32 -4.58 -22.55
N ASP A 129 3.44 -4.05 -23.05
CA ASP A 129 3.59 -3.65 -24.45
C ASP A 129 3.35 -4.81 -25.42
N GLY A 130 3.69 -6.05 -25.03
CA GLY A 130 3.44 -7.25 -25.82
C GLY A 130 1.95 -7.62 -25.93
N HIS A 131 1.10 -6.98 -25.12
CA HIS A 131 -0.35 -7.15 -25.07
C HIS A 131 -1.09 -5.93 -25.63
N LEU A 132 -0.38 -4.92 -26.14
CA LEU A 132 -0.99 -3.77 -26.79
C LEU A 132 -1.17 -4.03 -28.29
N VAL A 133 -2.42 -4.11 -28.73
CA VAL A 133 -2.78 -4.39 -30.13
C VAL A 133 -3.44 -3.17 -30.76
N ALA A 134 -2.94 -2.77 -31.93
CA ALA A 134 -3.57 -1.75 -32.77
C ALA A 134 -4.75 -2.35 -33.54
N GLN A 135 -5.95 -1.83 -33.30
CA GLN A 135 -7.14 -2.16 -34.07
C GLN A 135 -7.10 -1.53 -35.46
N GLN A 136 -7.98 -1.99 -36.36
CA GLN A 136 -8.08 -1.49 -37.74
C GLN A 136 -8.41 0.01 -37.83
N ASP A 137 -9.03 0.58 -36.79
CA ASP A 137 -9.34 2.01 -36.64
C ASP A 137 -8.15 2.83 -36.07
N GLY A 138 -7.01 2.20 -35.81
CA GLY A 138 -5.82 2.82 -35.23
C GLY A 138 -5.83 2.90 -33.70
N LYS A 139 -6.88 2.42 -33.02
CA LYS A 139 -6.97 2.43 -31.56
C LYS A 139 -6.10 1.32 -30.95
N ILE A 140 -5.29 1.67 -29.96
CA ILE A 140 -4.53 0.67 -29.18
C ILE A 140 -5.43 0.15 -28.05
N ILE A 141 -5.55 -1.17 -27.95
CA ILE A 141 -6.26 -1.86 -26.87
C ILE A 141 -5.34 -2.85 -26.16
N PHE A 142 -5.62 -3.14 -24.90
CA PHE A 142 -4.99 -4.22 -24.17
C PHE A 142 -5.72 -5.54 -24.47
N GLN A 143 -4.98 -6.58 -24.87
CA GLN A 143 -5.52 -7.88 -25.27
C GLN A 143 -4.78 -9.05 -24.61
#